data_AF-A0A485L042-F1
#
_entry.id   AF-A0A485L042-F1
#
_cell.length_a   1.000
_cell.length_b   1.000
_cell.length_c   1.000
_cell.angle_alpha   90.00
_cell.angle_beta   90.00
_cell.angle_gamma   90.00
#
_symmetry.space_group_name_H-M   'P 1'
#
loop_
_entity.id
_entity.type
_entity.pdbx_description
1 polymer ?
#
loop_
_entity_poly.entity_id
_entity_poly.type
_entity_poly.pdbx_seq_one_letter_code
_entity_poly.pdbx_strand_id
1 'polypeptide(L)' 'MIFEYLTKVPKGQAIGVSIAASFGLSALIWGGLRYSGPDFGGAAPGEPKTTSAEWQAATRDYIIAQNMDPISRHRN' A
#
# COMPACT_ATOMS: atom_id res chain seq x y z
N MET A 1 -8.78 -33.06 -19.64
CA MET A 1 -8.71 -31.86 -20.51
C MET A 1 -7.78 -30.78 -19.96
N ILE A 2 -8.06 -30.10 -18.83
CA ILE A 2 -7.17 -29.00 -18.33
C ILE A 2 -5.74 -29.46 -18.00
N PHE A 3 -5.60 -30.61 -17.33
CA PHE A 3 -4.31 -31.18 -16.97
C PHE A 3 -3.40 -31.44 -18.20
N GLU A 4 -4.01 -31.84 -19.31
CA GLU A 4 -3.33 -32.17 -20.57
C GLU A 4 -2.82 -30.93 -21.32
N TYR A 5 -3.43 -29.77 -21.08
CA TYR A 5 -2.92 -28.48 -21.56
C TYR A 5 -1.82 -27.93 -20.65
N LEU A 6 -1.93 -28.13 -19.34
CA LEU A 6 -0.93 -27.70 -18.37
C LEU A 6 0.42 -28.41 -18.56
N THR A 7 0.42 -29.68 -18.96
CA THR A 7 1.67 -30.42 -19.27
C THR A 7 2.37 -29.96 -20.54
N LYS A 8 1.69 -29.17 -21.40
CA LYS A 8 2.24 -28.63 -22.65
C LYS A 8 2.75 -27.19 -22.53
N VAL A 9 2.60 -26.55 -21.35
CA VAL A 9 3.06 -25.17 -21.15
C VAL A 9 4.59 -25.13 -21.01
N PRO A 10 5.30 -24.27 -21.76
CA PRO A 10 6.73 -24.08 -21.59
C PRO A 10 7.07 -23.68 -20.15
N LYS A 11 8.10 -24.31 -19.56
CA LYS A 11 8.47 -24.11 -18.14
C LYS A 11 8.68 -22.64 -17.77
N GLY A 12 9.35 -21.86 -18.62
CA GLY A 12 9.57 -20.43 -18.39
C GLY A 12 8.27 -19.62 -18.34
N GLN A 13 7.31 -19.95 -19.22
CA GLN A 13 5.99 -19.31 -19.22
C GLN A 13 5.18 -19.72 -17.99
N ALA A 14 5.22 -21.00 -17.59
CA ALA A 14 4.54 -21.46 -16.39
C ALA A 14 5.05 -20.75 -15.13
N ILE A 15 6.36 -20.58 -15.00
CA ILE A 15 6.97 -19.84 -13.88
C ILE A 15 6.55 -18.37 -13.90
N GLY A 16 6.67 -17.70 -15.05
CA GLY A 16 6.33 -16.28 -15.18
C GLY A 16 4.87 -15.99 -14.85
N VAL A 17 3.95 -16.80 -15.37
CA VAL A 17 2.51 -16.68 -15.08
C VAL A 17 2.23 -16.93 -13.61
N SER A 18 2.87 -17.93 -13.00
CA SER A 18 2.66 -18.26 -11.58
C SER A 18 3.09 -17.12 -10.65
N ILE A 19 4.22 -16.49 -10.95
CA ILE A 19 4.73 -15.33 -10.19
C ILE A 19 3.79 -14.14 -10.34
N ALA A 20 3.43 -13.78 -11.57
CA ALA A 20 2.54 -12.65 -11.84
C ALA A 20 1.15 -12.86 -11.20
N ALA A 21 0.60 -14.06 -11.29
CA ALA A 21 -0.66 -14.43 -10.67
C ALA A 21 -0.60 -14.33 -9.15
N SER A 22 0.51 -14.76 -8.53
CA SER A 22 0.71 -14.68 -7.08
C SER A 22 0.71 -13.24 -6.58
N PHE A 23 1.42 -12.33 -7.27
CA PHE A 23 1.42 -10.91 -6.90
C PHE A 23 0.06 -10.26 -7.12
N GLY A 24 -0.60 -10.53 -8.25
CA GLY A 24 -1.93 -10.01 -8.54
C GLY A 24 -2.96 -10.45 -7.49
N LEU A 25 -2.99 -11.75 -7.17
CA LEU A 25 -3.89 -12.29 -6.15
C LEU A 25 -3.57 -11.71 -4.77
N SER A 26 -2.30 -11.58 -4.41
CA SER A 26 -1.88 -10.99 -3.13
C SER A 26 -2.37 -9.55 -2.98
N ALA A 27 -2.24 -8.74 -4.04
CA ALA A 27 -2.71 -7.35 -4.04
C ALA A 27 -4.24 -7.25 -3.90
N LEU A 28 -4.99 -8.13 -4.59
CA LEU A 28 -6.44 -8.19 -4.48
C LEU A 28 -6.90 -8.58 -3.08
N ILE A 29 -6.27 -9.60 -2.47
CA ILE A 29 -6.59 -10.03 -1.11
C ILE A 29 -6.27 -8.91 -0.11
N TRP A 30 -5.09 -8.31 -0.21
CA TRP A 30 -4.71 -7.19 0.66
C TRP A 30 -5.69 -6.03 0.54
N GLY A 31 -6.04 -5.62 -0.68
CA GLY A 31 -7.02 -4.55 -0.92
C GLY A 31 -8.39 -4.91 -0.36
N GLY A 32 -8.88 -6.13 -0.60
CA GLY A 32 -10.14 -6.60 -0.05
C GLY A 32 -10.18 -6.54 1.47
N LEU A 33 -9.12 -7.02 2.15
CA LEU A 33 -9.02 -6.94 3.61
C LEU A 33 -8.89 -5.50 4.11
N ARG A 34 -8.15 -4.65 3.40
CA ARG A 34 -7.90 -3.26 3.79
C ARG A 34 -9.16 -2.40 3.69
N TYR A 35 -9.91 -2.56 2.61
CA TYR A 35 -11.05 -1.70 2.24
C TYR A 35 -12.41 -2.27 2.61
N SER A 36 -12.52 -3.51 3.09
CA SER A 36 -13.79 -4.09 3.57
C SER A 36 -14.22 -3.62 4.97
N GLY A 37 -13.32 -2.96 5.71
CA GLY A 37 -13.63 -2.42 7.03
C GLY A 37 -14.55 -1.19 7.01
N PRO A 38 -15.15 -0.83 8.15
CA PRO A 38 -16.07 0.33 8.26
C PRO A 38 -15.41 1.67 7.94
N ASP A 39 -14.08 1.75 8.01
CA ASP A 39 -13.28 2.94 7.66
C ASP A 39 -12.66 2.86 6.26
N PHE A 40 -13.07 1.88 5.42
CA PHE A 40 -12.65 1.72 4.02
C PHE A 40 -11.15 2.01 3.78
N GLY A 41 -10.26 1.31 4.49
CA GLY A 41 -8.83 1.56 4.34
C GLY A 41 -8.28 2.71 5.19
N GLY A 42 -9.04 3.23 6.15
CA GLY A 42 -8.60 4.15 7.19
C GLY A 42 -8.02 3.46 8.43
N ALA A 43 -7.83 4.17 9.53
CA ALA A 43 -7.07 3.66 10.69
C ALA A 43 -7.77 2.43 11.32
N ALA A 44 -7.04 1.34 11.55
CA ALA A 44 -7.59 0.19 12.28
C ALA A 44 -7.94 0.58 13.73
N PRO A 45 -8.86 -0.13 14.41
CA PRO A 45 -9.16 0.13 15.82
C PRO A 45 -7.88 0.08 16.67
N GLY A 46 -7.48 1.21 17.25
CA GLY A 46 -6.25 1.36 18.04
C GLY A 46 -5.07 2.00 17.30
N GLU A 47 -5.17 2.20 15.98
CA GLU A 47 -4.15 2.95 15.23
C GLU A 47 -4.27 4.46 15.48
N PRO A 48 -3.12 5.17 15.56
CA PRO A 48 -3.14 6.61 15.74
C PRO A 48 -3.75 7.28 14.50
N LYS A 49 -4.77 8.12 14.72
CA LYS A 49 -5.43 8.91 13.66
C LYS A 49 -4.55 10.06 13.12
N THR A 50 -3.24 10.02 13.37
CA THR A 50 -2.27 11.07 13.00
C THR A 50 -1.84 11.02 11.54
N THR A 51 -2.35 10.06 10.78
CA THR A 51 -2.10 9.92 9.35
C THR A 51 -3.17 10.60 8.48
N SER A 52 -4.26 11.12 9.08
CA SER A 52 -5.30 11.83 8.34
C SER A 52 -4.76 13.11 7.68
N ALA A 53 -5.40 13.54 6.59
CA ALA A 53 -5.00 14.77 5.89
C ALA A 53 -5.06 16.01 6.80
N GLU A 54 -6.07 16.08 7.66
CA GLU A 54 -6.23 17.15 8.66
C GLU A 54 -5.08 17.15 9.67
N TRP A 55 -4.69 15.98 10.16
CA TRP A 55 -3.53 15.85 11.06
C TRP A 55 -2.25 16.23 10.33
N GLN A 56 -2.03 15.76 9.11
CA GLN A 56 -0.84 16.12 8.34
C GLN A 56 -0.74 17.63 8.11
N ALA A 57 -1.85 18.32 7.85
CA ALA A 57 -1.87 19.77 7.72
C ALA A 57 -1.50 20.46 9.04
N ALA A 58 -2.15 20.09 10.15
CA ALA A 58 -1.87 20.64 11.47
C ALA A 58 -0.42 20.39 11.91
N THR A 59 0.12 19.20 11.62
CA THR A 59 1.54 18.87 11.90
C THR A 59 2.48 19.76 11.09
N ARG A 60 2.22 20.02 9.81
CA ARG A 60 3.07 20.91 8.99
C ARG A 60 3.11 22.32 9.56
N ASP A 61 1.96 22.88 9.93
CA ASP A 61 1.89 24.22 10.51
C ASP A 61 2.67 24.31 11.83
N TYR A 62 2.55 23.29 12.66
CA TYR A 62 3.32 23.18 13.90
C TYR A 62 4.84 23.09 13.64
N ILE A 63 5.28 22.26 12.70
CA ILE A 63 6.70 22.12 12.30
C ILE A 63 7.26 23.47 11.85
N ILE A 64 6.49 24.23 11.06
CA ILE A 64 6.85 25.56 10.57
C ILE A 64 6.96 26.56 11.73
N ALA A 65 5.98 26.57 12.63
CA ALA A 65 5.95 27.46 13.79
C ALA A 65 7.09 27.20 14.77
N GLN A 66 7.46 25.93 14.95
CA GLN A 66 8.54 25.48 15.83
C GLN A 66 9.92 25.50 15.16
N ASN A 67 10.00 25.86 13.88
CA ASN A 67 11.25 25.86 13.10
C ASN A 67 12.02 24.53 13.21
N MET A 68 11.31 23.40 13.10
CA MET A 68 11.88 22.06 13.38
C MET A 68 12.85 21.56 12.30
N ASP A 69 12.84 22.14 11.10
CA ASP A 69 13.83 21.92 10.04
C ASP A 69 14.42 23.26 9.57
N PRO A 70 15.30 23.87 10.39
CA PRO A 70 15.79 25.22 10.15
C PRO A 70 16.78 25.29 8.98
N ILE A 71 17.48 24.18 8.68
CA ILE A 71 18.56 24.14 7.69
C ILE A 71 17.97 24.01 6.28
N SER A 72 17.07 23.05 6.06
CA SER A 72 16.52 22.80 4.72
C SER A 72 15.62 23.95 4.26
N ARG A 73 14.95 24.63 5.20
CA ARG A 73 14.08 25.78 4.91
C ARG A 73 14.85 27.01 4.42
N HIS A 74 16.13 27.16 4.76
CA HIS A 74 16.96 28.27 4.27
C HIS A 74 17.56 28.02 2.88
N ARG A 75 17.53 26.77 2.40
CA ARG A 75 18.17 26.35 1.13
C ARG A 75 17.24 26.41 -0.08
N ASN A 76 15.94 26.66 0.12
CA ASN A 76 14.91 26.82 -0.90
C ASN A 76 14.40 28.25 -0.91
#